data_AF-A0A5Q2RGT0-F1
#
_entry.id   AF-A0A5Q2RGT0-F1
#
_cell.length_a   1.000
_cell.length_b   1.000
_cell.length_c   1.000
_cell.angle_alpha   90.00
_cell.angle_beta   90.00
_cell.angle_gamma   90.00
#
_symmetry.space_group_name_H-M   'P 1'
#
loop_
_entity.id
_entity.type
_entity.pdbx_description
1 polymer ?
#
loop_
_entity_poly.entity_id
_entity_poly.type
_entity_poly.pdbx_seq_one_letter_code
_entity_poly.pdbx_strand_id
1 'polypeptide(L)'
;MSGAVRFGSWSHGDRVITRTPSGCLAPQAETRSTPRSQRRSGSSSPPGQGQHSAGRSRSARGFITGEANLHRPVADRHFALGMSTQPRNRARSLAAVPDDDAAAEVTADEDLPGAVGQPIIEGLPDGYTYGVTRHADIILQGAYSSRLNDLIASLDQFTISLDELRAGGGGRTKFVARFDQSLRDRRDTGVQVWGKQNITISKRLGFDDNLEEVARTRGHEIDMFGLGHLDDHLPGVAVEMEWNNKDPFYDRDLNNFSALHREGAIAAGVIVTRGPRLQELIGPVIRSKDGGLKYGQSSTHWDKLVPRVNLGGGGECPLLLVGIEPERVTGIELVVEVSQELAAAKERLDNWRDHYSDHREAQRDVRTLREAAKAKIPPVK
;
A
#
# COMPACT_ATOMS: atom_id res chain seq x y z
N MET A 1 -31.66 -13.17 59.93
CA MET A 1 -31.30 -12.58 58.63
C MET A 1 -30.81 -11.17 58.88
N SER A 2 -29.52 -10.91 58.67
CA SER A 2 -28.88 -9.59 58.81
C SER A 2 -27.50 -9.65 58.16
N GLY A 3 -26.97 -8.52 57.69
CA GLY A 3 -25.58 -8.41 57.21
C GLY A 3 -25.46 -7.83 55.80
N ALA A 4 -25.46 -6.51 55.69
CA ALA A 4 -24.91 -5.84 54.52
C ALA A 4 -23.38 -6.05 54.50
N VAL A 5 -22.83 -6.44 53.34
CA VAL A 5 -21.38 -6.64 53.17
C VAL A 5 -20.71 -5.31 52.82
N ARG A 6 -19.65 -4.97 53.55
CA ARG A 6 -18.87 -3.74 53.35
C ARG A 6 -17.90 -3.87 52.18
N PHE A 7 -17.72 -2.77 51.43
CA PHE A 7 -16.58 -2.61 50.54
C PHE A 7 -15.28 -2.49 51.35
N GLY A 8 -14.24 -3.24 50.95
CA GLY A 8 -12.92 -3.20 51.55
C GLY A 8 -12.02 -2.16 50.90
N SER A 9 -11.54 -1.19 51.66
CA SER A 9 -10.51 -0.23 51.24
C SER A 9 -9.14 -0.89 51.15
N TRP A 10 -8.44 -0.76 50.03
CA TRP A 10 -7.02 -1.12 49.91
C TRP A 10 -6.14 0.13 50.07
N SER A 11 -5.41 0.19 51.18
CA SER A 11 -4.46 1.25 51.50
C SER A 11 -3.14 1.07 50.74
N HIS A 12 -2.54 2.17 50.29
CA HIS A 12 -1.21 2.17 49.70
C HIS A 12 -0.15 1.67 50.69
N GLY A 13 0.78 0.85 50.21
CA GLY A 13 1.92 0.36 50.98
C GLY A 13 3.22 0.70 50.27
N ASP A 14 3.88 1.77 50.72
CA ASP A 14 5.20 2.16 50.22
C ASP A 14 6.23 1.05 50.49
N ARG A 15 6.86 0.54 49.44
CA ARG A 15 8.06 -0.31 49.55
C ARG A 15 9.28 0.43 49.03
N VAL A 16 9.96 1.10 49.95
CA VAL A 16 11.32 1.59 49.74
C VAL A 16 12.26 0.39 49.57
N ILE A 17 12.76 0.17 48.36
CA ILE A 17 13.81 -0.83 48.09
C ILE A 17 15.17 -0.13 48.08
N THR A 18 15.88 -0.20 49.20
CA THR A 18 17.30 0.21 49.27
C THR A 18 18.17 -0.83 48.57
N ARG A 19 18.67 -0.52 47.36
CA ARG A 19 19.77 -1.28 46.73
C ARG A 19 21.12 -0.67 47.13
N THR A 20 21.98 -1.48 47.74
CA THR A 20 23.39 -1.16 47.97
C THR A 20 24.20 -1.35 46.67
N PRO A 21 25.27 -0.56 46.44
CA PRO A 21 26.11 -0.70 45.26
C PRO A 21 27.23 -1.73 45.50
N SER A 22 27.20 -2.84 44.76
CA SER A 22 28.36 -3.72 44.60
C SER A 22 29.19 -3.26 43.40
N GLY A 23 30.47 -2.97 43.64
CA GLY A 23 31.42 -2.61 42.57
C GLY A 23 32.12 -3.82 41.93
N CYS A 24 33.10 -3.51 41.08
CA CYS A 24 33.91 -4.41 40.23
C CYS A 24 33.18 -5.00 39.00
N LEU A 25 33.78 -5.09 37.81
CA LEU A 25 35.07 -4.60 37.31
C LEU A 25 34.99 -4.52 35.76
N ALA A 26 35.62 -3.53 35.13
CA ALA A 26 35.66 -3.43 33.67
C ALA A 26 36.79 -4.31 33.07
N PRO A 27 36.57 -5.01 31.94
CA PRO A 27 37.66 -5.68 31.23
C PRO A 27 38.54 -4.66 30.49
N GLN A 28 39.87 -4.82 30.61
CA GLN A 28 40.84 -3.96 29.94
C GLN A 28 41.00 -4.32 28.45
N ALA A 29 41.42 -3.34 27.64
CA ALA A 29 41.73 -3.56 26.24
C ALA A 29 43.09 -4.25 26.07
N GLU A 30 43.11 -5.46 25.50
CA GLU A 30 44.36 -6.12 25.10
C GLU A 30 44.85 -5.60 23.74
N THR A 31 45.97 -4.88 23.75
CA THR A 31 46.74 -4.55 22.55
C THR A 31 47.51 -5.76 22.05
N ARG A 32 47.08 -6.40 20.95
CA ARG A 32 47.90 -7.40 20.24
C ARG A 32 48.65 -6.78 19.06
N SER A 33 49.95 -6.62 19.24
CA SER A 33 50.93 -6.30 18.21
C SER A 33 51.30 -7.53 17.38
N THR A 34 51.33 -7.38 16.04
CA THR A 34 51.98 -8.33 15.12
C THR A 34 52.85 -7.58 14.08
N PRO A 35 53.86 -8.23 13.46
CA PRO A 35 55.07 -7.53 13.04
C PRO A 35 55.12 -7.08 11.57
N ARG A 36 56.20 -6.36 11.26
CA ARG A 36 56.48 -5.55 10.06
C ARG A 36 57.40 -6.24 9.06
N SER A 37 57.05 -6.26 7.77
CA SER A 37 57.99 -6.36 6.64
C SER A 37 57.52 -5.46 5.48
N GLN A 38 58.18 -4.31 5.27
CA GLN A 38 59.22 -4.06 4.24
C GLN A 38 58.72 -3.90 2.77
N ARG A 39 58.74 -2.62 2.32
CA ARG A 39 59.40 -2.08 1.09
C ARG A 39 59.08 -2.75 -0.28
N ARG A 40 58.61 -2.06 -1.33
CA ARG A 40 59.20 -0.94 -2.14
C ARG A 40 58.11 -0.48 -3.16
N SER A 41 57.74 0.79 -3.35
CA SER A 41 58.38 1.93 -4.05
C SER A 41 58.05 2.10 -5.56
N GLY A 42 57.34 3.19 -5.92
CA GLY A 42 57.27 3.82 -7.26
C GLY A 42 56.27 3.21 -8.28
N SER A 43 55.77 3.94 -9.29
CA SER A 43 55.72 5.40 -9.56
C SER A 43 54.84 5.72 -10.79
N SER A 44 54.55 7.01 -11.02
CA SER A 44 54.21 7.69 -12.30
C SER A 44 52.84 7.47 -12.98
N SER A 45 52.34 8.58 -13.56
CA SER A 45 50.95 8.87 -13.95
C SER A 45 50.71 8.80 -15.49
N PRO A 46 49.80 9.55 -16.18
CA PRO A 46 48.93 9.02 -17.25
C PRO A 46 49.31 9.53 -18.67
N PRO A 47 48.48 9.34 -19.73
CA PRO A 47 47.37 10.25 -20.10
C PRO A 47 46.09 9.47 -20.53
N GLY A 48 45.04 9.97 -21.23
CA GLY A 48 44.81 11.23 -21.95
C GLY A 48 43.33 11.44 -22.40
N GLN A 49 43.09 12.00 -23.59
CA GLN A 49 41.77 12.30 -24.20
C GLN A 49 41.75 12.09 -25.74
N GLY A 50 40.55 12.02 -26.35
CA GLY A 50 40.30 12.12 -27.80
C GLY A 50 39.12 11.23 -28.25
N GLN A 51 37.90 11.73 -28.51
CA GLN A 51 37.37 12.60 -29.58
C GLN A 51 37.04 11.88 -30.92
N HIS A 52 35.89 12.28 -31.50
CA HIS A 52 35.41 12.02 -32.88
C HIS A 52 35.07 10.56 -33.27
N SER A 53 34.21 10.25 -34.26
CA SER A 53 33.05 10.96 -34.87
C SER A 53 32.33 10.03 -35.88
N ALA A 54 31.03 10.24 -36.11
CA ALA A 54 30.25 9.98 -37.33
C ALA A 54 30.27 8.59 -38.04
N GLY A 55 29.08 8.08 -38.39
CA GLY A 55 28.93 6.95 -39.33
C GLY A 55 27.47 6.59 -39.64
N ARG A 56 27.01 6.81 -40.89
CA ARG A 56 25.67 6.44 -41.40
C ARG A 56 25.76 5.37 -42.49
N SER A 57 25.03 4.27 -42.36
CA SER A 57 24.35 3.47 -43.42
C SER A 57 23.58 2.34 -42.71
N ARG A 58 22.35 1.90 -43.03
CA ARG A 58 21.51 1.68 -44.25
C ARG A 58 21.85 0.43 -45.08
N SER A 59 20.83 -0.44 -45.21
CA SER A 59 20.65 -1.59 -46.14
C SER A 59 21.53 -2.83 -45.88
N ALA A 60 21.14 -4.08 -46.22
CA ALA A 60 19.84 -4.72 -46.49
C ALA A 60 20.02 -6.27 -46.57
N ARG A 61 18.90 -7.03 -46.57
CA ARG A 61 18.63 -8.39 -47.15
C ARG A 61 19.82 -9.34 -47.48
N GLY A 62 19.81 -10.64 -47.18
CA GLY A 62 18.79 -11.55 -46.61
C GLY A 62 19.09 -13.04 -46.93
N PHE A 63 18.18 -13.97 -46.56
CA PHE A 63 18.22 -15.45 -46.76
C PHE A 63 19.31 -16.20 -45.94
N ILE A 64 19.12 -17.45 -45.46
CA ILE A 64 18.66 -18.70 -46.11
C ILE A 64 17.96 -19.67 -45.09
N THR A 65 16.89 -20.38 -45.53
CA THR A 65 16.21 -21.65 -45.04
C THR A 65 16.03 -21.92 -43.53
N GLY A 66 14.91 -22.43 -43.00
CA GLY A 66 14.14 -23.66 -43.35
C GLY A 66 14.49 -24.77 -42.31
N GLU A 67 13.59 -25.58 -41.73
CA GLU A 67 12.22 -26.00 -42.09
C GLU A 67 11.23 -25.92 -40.90
N ALA A 68 9.95 -26.13 -41.16
CA ALA A 68 8.90 -26.34 -40.17
C ALA A 68 8.11 -27.61 -40.50
N ASN A 69 7.45 -28.25 -39.52
CA ASN A 69 6.51 -29.32 -39.80
C ASN A 69 5.28 -29.27 -38.87
N LEU A 70 4.09 -29.54 -39.42
CA LEU A 70 2.78 -29.22 -38.82
C LEU A 70 1.76 -30.35 -39.01
N HIS A 71 0.94 -30.57 -37.96
CA HIS A 71 -0.40 -31.18 -37.93
C HIS A 71 -0.64 -32.67 -38.35
N ARG A 72 -1.17 -33.46 -37.39
CA ARG A 72 -2.58 -33.96 -37.23
C ARG A 72 -3.49 -34.10 -38.50
N PRO A 73 -4.61 -34.89 -38.51
CA PRO A 73 -5.33 -35.59 -37.40
C PRO A 73 -5.96 -36.98 -37.75
N VAL A 74 -6.98 -37.39 -36.95
CA VAL A 74 -8.13 -38.31 -37.22
C VAL A 74 -8.12 -39.68 -36.48
N ALA A 75 -9.32 -40.16 -36.13
CA ALA A 75 -9.64 -41.27 -35.24
C ALA A 75 -10.30 -42.46 -35.97
N ASP A 76 -10.41 -43.64 -35.34
CA ASP A 76 -11.72 -44.32 -35.19
C ASP A 76 -11.74 -45.47 -34.15
N ARG A 77 -12.93 -46.06 -33.95
CA ARG A 77 -13.36 -46.99 -32.87
C ARG A 77 -13.03 -48.47 -33.08
N HIS A 78 -12.94 -49.22 -31.96
CA HIS A 78 -13.73 -50.44 -31.60
C HIS A 78 -12.93 -51.46 -30.76
N PHE A 79 -13.48 -51.89 -29.61
CA PHE A 79 -13.72 -53.32 -29.30
C PHE A 79 -14.67 -53.49 -28.08
N ALA A 80 -15.38 -54.61 -28.02
CA ALA A 80 -16.30 -54.99 -26.93
C ALA A 80 -15.53 -55.78 -25.82
N LEU A 81 -16.09 -56.39 -24.76
CA LEU A 81 -17.45 -56.81 -24.42
C LEU A 81 -17.47 -57.12 -22.90
N GLY A 82 -18.58 -56.91 -22.17
CA GLY A 82 -18.63 -57.24 -20.73
C GLY A 82 -20.02 -57.14 -20.11
N MET A 83 -20.79 -58.23 -20.18
CA MET A 83 -22.13 -58.29 -19.57
C MET A 83 -22.04 -58.75 -18.10
N SER A 84 -22.74 -58.06 -17.20
CA SER A 84 -23.16 -58.62 -15.92
C SER A 84 -24.53 -58.08 -15.53
N THR A 85 -25.37 -58.95 -14.98
CA THR A 85 -26.83 -58.77 -14.88
C THR A 85 -27.25 -58.13 -13.55
N GLN A 86 -28.01 -57.03 -13.59
CA GLN A 86 -28.74 -56.53 -12.42
C GLN A 86 -30.18 -57.09 -12.37
N PRO A 87 -30.69 -57.49 -11.20
CA PRO A 87 -32.09 -57.85 -11.03
C PRO A 87 -32.98 -56.61 -10.92
N ARG A 88 -34.14 -56.65 -11.59
CA ARG A 88 -35.19 -55.63 -11.46
C ARG A 88 -35.74 -55.60 -10.04
N ASN A 89 -35.83 -54.42 -9.44
CA ASN A 89 -36.64 -54.21 -8.23
C ASN A 89 -37.59 -53.01 -8.37
N ARG A 90 -38.69 -53.07 -7.64
CA ARG A 90 -39.94 -52.34 -7.96
C ARG A 90 -39.86 -50.84 -7.72
N ALA A 91 -40.55 -50.08 -8.57
CA ALA A 91 -40.77 -48.65 -8.37
C ALA A 91 -41.49 -48.39 -7.04
N ARG A 92 -40.87 -47.55 -6.20
CA ARG A 92 -41.57 -46.76 -5.18
C ARG A 92 -41.66 -45.33 -5.69
N SER A 93 -42.81 -44.69 -5.50
CA SER A 93 -43.00 -43.27 -5.82
C SER A 93 -42.02 -42.43 -5.01
N LEU A 94 -41.13 -41.72 -5.69
CA LEU A 94 -40.43 -40.58 -5.11
C LEU A 94 -41.46 -39.50 -4.84
N ALA A 95 -41.71 -39.21 -3.56
CA ALA A 95 -42.32 -37.95 -3.20
C ALA A 95 -41.38 -36.82 -3.64
N ALA A 96 -41.93 -35.72 -4.15
CA ALA A 96 -41.13 -34.56 -4.55
C ALA A 96 -40.33 -34.05 -3.34
N VAL A 97 -39.01 -33.97 -3.49
CA VAL A 97 -38.20 -33.10 -2.64
C VAL A 97 -38.60 -31.67 -3.00
N PRO A 98 -38.98 -30.81 -2.04
CA PRO A 98 -39.21 -29.41 -2.35
C PRO A 98 -37.90 -28.78 -2.82
N ASP A 99 -37.95 -28.02 -3.92
CA ASP A 99 -36.81 -27.24 -4.40
C ASP A 99 -36.53 -26.12 -3.38
N ASP A 100 -35.58 -26.38 -2.47
CA ASP A 100 -35.09 -25.42 -1.47
C ASP A 100 -34.06 -24.44 -2.10
N ASP A 101 -34.39 -23.94 -3.29
CA ASP A 101 -33.64 -22.92 -4.04
C ASP A 101 -33.96 -21.49 -3.54
N ALA A 102 -34.27 -21.37 -2.25
CA ALA A 102 -34.14 -20.12 -1.53
C ALA A 102 -32.65 -19.92 -1.21
N ALA A 103 -31.88 -19.47 -2.21
CA ALA A 103 -30.56 -18.92 -1.99
C ALA A 103 -30.68 -17.73 -1.05
N ALA A 104 -30.53 -17.97 0.25
CA ALA A 104 -30.52 -16.93 1.26
C ALA A 104 -29.49 -15.89 0.82
N GLU A 105 -29.90 -14.62 0.77
CA GLU A 105 -28.94 -13.53 0.64
C GLU A 105 -27.94 -13.69 1.79
N VAL A 106 -26.71 -14.04 1.42
CA VAL A 106 -25.61 -14.13 2.38
C VAL A 106 -25.32 -12.69 2.76
N THR A 107 -26.04 -12.20 3.79
CA THR A 107 -25.77 -10.94 4.44
C THR A 107 -24.32 -10.99 4.87
N ALA A 108 -23.46 -10.26 4.16
CA ALA A 108 -22.06 -10.18 4.51
C ALA A 108 -21.98 -9.69 5.96
N ASP A 109 -21.24 -10.43 6.78
CA ASP A 109 -20.97 -10.02 8.15
C ASP A 109 -20.09 -8.75 8.09
N GLU A 110 -20.73 -7.60 8.32
CA GLU A 110 -20.11 -6.27 8.18
C GLU A 110 -18.98 -6.05 9.21
N ASP A 111 -18.97 -6.85 10.28
CA ASP A 111 -18.00 -6.78 11.39
C ASP A 111 -16.84 -7.80 11.26
N LEU A 112 -16.69 -8.49 10.12
CA LEU A 112 -15.56 -9.41 9.88
C LEU A 112 -14.21 -8.68 10.07
N PRO A 113 -13.39 -8.99 11.10
CA PRO A 113 -12.21 -8.18 11.42
C PRO A 113 -11.13 -8.20 10.32
N GLY A 114 -11.19 -9.15 9.39
CA GLY A 114 -10.30 -9.21 8.24
C GLY A 114 -10.69 -8.30 7.08
N ALA A 115 -11.93 -7.83 7.02
CA ALA A 115 -12.43 -6.88 6.04
C ALA A 115 -12.19 -5.43 6.50
N VAL A 116 -12.19 -4.50 5.55
CA VAL A 116 -12.08 -3.06 5.81
C VAL A 116 -13.42 -2.53 6.32
N GLY A 117 -13.51 -2.34 7.63
CA GLY A 117 -14.60 -1.63 8.31
C GLY A 117 -14.30 -0.14 8.52
N GLN A 118 -15.21 0.57 9.20
CA GLN A 118 -14.99 1.95 9.64
C GLN A 118 -14.13 1.99 10.93
N PRO A 119 -13.41 3.09 11.22
CA PRO A 119 -12.79 3.29 12.52
C PRO A 119 -13.85 3.42 13.62
N ILE A 120 -13.51 2.89 14.80
CA ILE A 120 -14.28 2.97 16.05
C ILE A 120 -13.83 4.20 16.85
N ILE A 121 -12.56 4.61 16.71
CA ILE A 121 -12.01 5.77 17.44
C ILE A 121 -12.47 7.11 16.86
N GLU A 122 -12.70 8.07 17.75
CA GLU A 122 -12.89 9.49 17.40
C GLU A 122 -11.54 10.24 17.28
N GLY A 123 -11.59 11.47 16.75
CA GLY A 123 -10.44 12.38 16.69
C GLY A 123 -9.52 12.20 15.48
N LEU A 124 -9.87 11.34 14.54
CA LEU A 124 -9.27 11.32 13.20
C LEU A 124 -9.69 12.60 12.43
N PRO A 125 -8.78 13.27 11.70
CA PRO A 125 -9.07 14.56 11.06
C PRO A 125 -10.01 14.46 9.85
N ASP A 126 -10.75 15.54 9.58
CA ASP A 126 -11.64 15.65 8.41
C ASP A 126 -10.88 15.71 7.07
N GLY A 127 -11.60 15.54 5.96
CA GLY A 127 -11.02 15.56 4.60
C GLY A 127 -10.30 14.27 4.23
N TYR A 128 -10.68 13.17 4.88
CA TYR A 128 -10.19 11.83 4.62
C TYR A 128 -11.35 10.83 4.61
N THR A 129 -11.17 9.75 3.88
CA THR A 129 -11.92 8.50 4.07
C THR A 129 -11.04 7.53 4.85
N TYR A 130 -11.62 6.80 5.80
CA TYR A 130 -10.89 5.87 6.67
C TYR A 130 -11.37 4.44 6.49
N GLY A 131 -10.47 3.50 6.75
CA GLY A 131 -10.78 2.08 6.74
C GLY A 131 -9.88 1.35 7.72
N VAL A 132 -10.42 0.37 8.44
CA VAL A 132 -9.70 -0.35 9.49
C VAL A 132 -9.86 -1.84 9.29
N THR A 133 -8.79 -2.60 9.54
CA THR A 133 -8.87 -4.04 9.76
C THR A 133 -8.31 -4.39 11.14
N ARG A 134 -8.84 -5.45 11.76
CA ARG A 134 -8.34 -6.07 13.00
C ARG A 134 -8.16 -5.07 14.15
N HIS A 135 -9.07 -4.09 14.24
CA HIS A 135 -9.09 -3.03 15.25
C HIS A 135 -7.76 -2.24 15.34
N ALA A 136 -7.09 -2.02 14.19
CA ALA A 136 -5.82 -1.32 14.13
C ALA A 136 -5.86 0.06 14.79
N ASP A 137 -7.00 0.76 14.69
CA ASP A 137 -7.26 2.04 15.31
C ASP A 137 -7.30 1.97 16.84
N ILE A 138 -7.97 0.96 17.41
CA ILE A 138 -7.99 0.69 18.87
C ILE A 138 -6.58 0.29 19.35
N ILE A 139 -5.85 -0.54 18.59
CA ILE A 139 -4.46 -0.92 18.91
C ILE A 139 -3.56 0.32 18.92
N LEU A 140 -3.67 1.18 17.90
CA LEU A 140 -2.92 2.42 17.80
C LEU A 140 -3.28 3.41 18.92
N GLN A 141 -4.56 3.56 19.26
CA GLN A 141 -5.01 4.47 20.33
C GLN A 141 -4.62 3.95 21.72
N GLY A 142 -4.74 2.64 21.97
CA GLY A 142 -4.49 2.04 23.28
C GLY A 142 -3.02 1.85 23.62
N ALA A 143 -2.21 1.35 22.67
CA ALA A 143 -0.82 0.98 22.91
C ALA A 143 0.21 1.93 22.28
N TYR A 144 -0.14 2.63 21.19
CA TYR A 144 0.79 3.46 20.40
C TYR A 144 0.29 4.91 20.27
N SER A 145 -0.38 5.43 21.30
CA SER A 145 -1.08 6.72 21.26
C SER A 145 -0.18 7.88 20.85
N SER A 146 1.10 7.90 21.24
CA SER A 146 2.06 8.92 20.81
C SER A 146 2.36 8.85 19.29
N ARG A 147 2.42 7.65 18.71
CA ARG A 147 2.58 7.44 17.27
C ARG A 147 1.29 7.81 16.53
N LEU A 148 0.13 7.47 17.06
CA LEU A 148 -1.17 7.86 16.49
C LEU A 148 -1.35 9.38 16.49
N ASN A 149 -1.03 10.05 17.60
CA ASN A 149 -1.14 11.51 17.71
C ASN A 149 -0.19 12.24 16.75
N ASP A 150 1.03 11.73 16.56
CA ASP A 150 1.96 12.23 15.54
C ASP A 150 1.40 12.09 14.12
N LEU A 151 0.79 10.94 13.81
CA LEU A 151 0.12 10.69 12.52
C LEU A 151 -1.07 11.63 12.32
N ILE A 152 -1.95 11.77 13.31
CA ILE A 152 -3.10 12.68 13.30
C ILE A 152 -2.64 14.12 13.05
N ALA A 153 -1.64 14.59 13.81
CA ALA A 153 -1.11 15.95 13.65
C ALA A 153 -0.38 16.17 12.31
N SER A 154 0.10 15.10 11.67
CA SER A 154 0.73 15.16 10.34
C SER A 154 -0.30 15.10 9.21
N LEU A 155 -1.40 14.37 9.38
CA LEU A 155 -2.55 14.39 8.48
C LEU A 155 -3.29 15.73 8.56
N ASP A 156 -3.53 16.27 9.76
CA ASP A 156 -4.25 17.53 9.91
C ASP A 156 -3.51 18.74 9.30
N GLN A 157 -2.18 18.71 9.29
CA GLN A 157 -1.35 19.72 8.62
C GLN A 157 -1.12 19.44 7.12
N PHE A 158 -1.55 18.27 6.62
CA PHE A 158 -1.33 17.88 5.24
C PHE A 158 -2.31 18.57 4.30
N THR A 159 -1.75 19.22 3.28
CA THR A 159 -2.47 19.83 2.16
C THR A 159 -1.69 19.60 0.87
N ILE A 160 -2.39 19.50 -0.26
CA ILE A 160 -1.80 19.46 -1.60
C ILE A 160 -2.30 20.67 -2.39
N SER A 161 -1.41 21.41 -3.05
CA SER A 161 -1.85 22.48 -3.97
C SER A 161 -2.28 21.91 -5.33
N LEU A 162 -3.23 22.57 -6.01
CA LEU A 162 -3.62 22.20 -7.38
C LEU A 162 -2.40 22.17 -8.34
N ASP A 163 -1.44 23.07 -8.17
CA ASP A 163 -0.23 23.08 -9.00
C ASP A 163 0.71 21.90 -8.69
N GLU A 164 0.78 21.43 -7.45
CA GLU A 164 1.44 20.17 -7.10
C GLU A 164 0.73 18.95 -7.72
N LEU A 165 -0.61 18.96 -7.78
CA LEU A 165 -1.38 17.93 -8.51
C LEU A 165 -1.15 17.98 -10.02
N ARG A 166 -0.93 19.16 -10.62
CA ARG A 166 -0.71 19.31 -12.06
C ARG A 166 0.74 19.10 -12.50
N ALA A 167 1.71 19.33 -11.62
CA ALA A 167 3.14 19.20 -11.93
C ALA A 167 3.54 17.79 -12.44
N GLY A 168 4.56 17.73 -13.30
CA GLY A 168 5.05 16.48 -13.89
C GLY A 168 5.66 15.49 -12.88
N GLY A 169 5.71 14.21 -13.26
CA GLY A 169 6.38 13.15 -12.50
C GLY A 169 7.88 13.01 -12.82
N GLY A 170 8.61 12.34 -11.94
CA GLY A 170 10.06 12.09 -12.06
C GLY A 170 10.73 11.53 -10.80
N GLY A 171 10.00 11.44 -9.69
CA GLY A 171 10.43 10.90 -8.41
C GLY A 171 9.29 11.04 -7.38
N ARG A 172 9.59 10.89 -6.09
CA ARG A 172 8.64 11.17 -4.98
C ARG A 172 8.10 12.61 -5.11
N THR A 173 6.78 12.79 -5.04
CA THR A 173 6.19 14.13 -5.20
C THR A 173 6.48 15.02 -3.98
N LYS A 174 6.45 16.35 -4.18
CA LYS A 174 6.81 17.33 -3.13
C LYS A 174 5.95 17.19 -1.87
N PHE A 175 4.65 16.96 -2.01
CA PHE A 175 3.72 16.80 -0.90
C PHE A 175 3.89 15.45 -0.18
N VAL A 176 4.22 14.37 -0.88
CA VAL A 176 4.58 13.10 -0.22
C VAL A 176 5.87 13.26 0.59
N ALA A 177 6.90 13.91 0.02
CA ALA A 177 8.12 14.22 0.75
C ALA A 177 7.87 15.17 1.96
N ARG A 178 6.92 16.10 1.85
CA ARG A 178 6.47 16.98 2.95
C ARG A 178 5.75 16.20 4.05
N PHE A 179 4.90 15.24 3.70
CA PHE A 179 4.25 14.35 4.66
C PHE A 179 5.28 13.53 5.44
N ASP A 180 6.19 12.83 4.75
CA ASP A 180 7.29 12.12 5.40
C ASP A 180 8.04 13.02 6.39
N GLN A 181 8.39 14.24 5.96
CA GLN A 181 9.19 15.15 6.75
C GLN A 181 8.44 15.57 8.01
N SER A 182 7.12 15.82 7.92
CA SER A 182 6.29 16.14 9.08
C SER A 182 6.28 15.03 10.15
N LEU A 183 6.45 13.77 9.75
CA LEU A 183 6.63 12.64 10.68
C LEU A 183 8.09 12.56 11.19
N ARG A 184 9.09 12.69 10.29
CA ARG A 184 10.52 12.71 10.65
C ARG A 184 10.90 13.83 11.62
N ASP A 185 10.16 14.93 11.61
CA ASP A 185 10.39 16.09 12.48
C ASP A 185 9.79 15.91 13.89
N ARG A 186 8.92 14.91 14.10
CA ARG A 186 8.38 14.60 15.44
C ARG A 186 9.48 14.11 16.37
N ARG A 187 9.33 14.45 17.65
CA ARG A 187 10.29 14.11 18.71
C ARG A 187 9.56 13.62 19.94
N ASP A 188 10.10 12.59 20.58
CA ASP A 188 9.65 12.13 21.90
C ASP A 188 10.82 12.23 22.87
N THR A 189 10.67 13.02 23.94
CA THR A 189 11.76 13.48 24.84
C THR A 189 13.02 14.04 24.14
N GLY A 190 12.89 14.54 22.90
CA GLY A 190 13.99 15.04 22.08
C GLY A 190 14.63 14.00 21.15
N VAL A 191 14.25 12.73 21.23
CA VAL A 191 14.68 11.65 20.32
C VAL A 191 13.83 11.66 19.05
N GLN A 192 14.46 11.43 17.88
CA GLN A 192 13.72 11.24 16.64
C GLN A 192 13.07 9.85 16.62
N VAL A 193 11.74 9.83 16.60
CA VAL A 193 10.90 8.64 16.77
C VAL A 193 10.31 8.10 15.47
N TRP A 194 10.59 8.74 14.34
CA TRP A 194 10.18 8.30 13.01
C TRP A 194 11.34 8.37 12.01
N GLY A 195 11.45 7.39 11.11
CA GLY A 195 12.43 7.42 10.03
C GLY A 195 12.23 6.33 8.99
N LYS A 196 13.01 6.40 7.90
CA LYS A 196 13.11 5.30 6.94
C LYS A 196 13.79 4.11 7.59
N GLN A 197 13.21 2.92 7.51
CA GLN A 197 13.75 1.73 8.16
C GLN A 197 13.80 0.53 7.22
N ASN A 198 14.99 -0.06 7.07
CA ASN A 198 15.13 -1.39 6.51
C ASN A 198 15.18 -2.39 7.66
N ILE A 199 14.26 -3.37 7.67
CA ILE A 199 14.25 -4.42 8.67
C ILE A 199 14.78 -5.71 8.02
N THR A 200 15.70 -6.39 8.72
CA THR A 200 16.22 -7.70 8.31
C THR A 200 15.83 -8.70 9.37
N ILE A 201 15.10 -9.73 8.96
CA ILE A 201 14.71 -10.85 9.81
C ILE A 201 15.79 -11.92 9.66
N SER A 202 16.41 -12.34 10.76
CA SER A 202 17.22 -13.55 10.80
C SER A 202 16.64 -14.58 11.75
N LYS A 203 16.55 -15.83 11.28
CA LYS A 203 16.07 -16.97 12.07
C LYS A 203 17.28 -17.75 12.52
N ARG A 204 17.36 -17.97 13.83
CA ARG A 204 18.46 -18.68 14.46
C ARG A 204 17.94 -19.88 15.25
N LEU A 205 18.58 -21.02 15.12
CA LEU A 205 18.25 -22.24 15.87
C LEU A 205 19.32 -22.49 16.92
N GLY A 206 18.88 -22.78 18.15
CA GLY A 206 19.73 -23.24 19.23
C GLY A 206 19.82 -24.76 19.23
N PHE A 207 21.04 -25.29 19.26
CA PHE A 207 21.35 -26.72 19.39
C PHE A 207 22.34 -26.86 20.55
N ASP A 208 21.80 -26.99 21.75
CA ASP A 208 22.54 -26.95 23.03
C ASP A 208 23.48 -25.73 23.10
N ASP A 209 24.80 -25.94 23.05
CA ASP A 209 25.82 -24.88 23.12
C ASP A 209 26.02 -24.09 21.81
N ASN A 210 25.35 -24.47 20.71
CA ASN A 210 25.49 -23.86 19.39
C ASN A 210 24.27 -23.02 19.00
N LEU A 211 24.49 -21.91 18.27
CA LEU A 211 23.41 -20.98 17.89
C LEU A 211 23.57 -20.52 16.43
N GLU A 212 23.01 -21.29 15.50
CA GLU A 212 23.20 -21.21 14.06
C GLU A 212 22.19 -20.24 13.40
N GLU A 213 22.64 -19.32 12.54
CA GLU A 213 21.75 -18.50 11.71
C GLU A 213 21.38 -19.25 10.43
N VAL A 214 20.19 -19.89 10.45
CA VAL A 214 19.71 -20.77 9.36
C VAL A 214 18.98 -20.01 8.24
N ALA A 215 18.55 -18.78 8.49
CA ALA A 215 17.97 -17.91 7.46
C ALA A 215 18.22 -16.44 7.78
N ARG A 216 18.40 -15.62 6.73
CA ARG A 216 18.51 -14.17 6.80
C ARG A 216 17.84 -13.54 5.59
N THR A 217 16.81 -12.72 5.81
CA THR A 217 16.02 -12.10 4.76
C THR A 217 15.81 -10.62 5.06
N ARG A 218 16.15 -9.75 4.10
CA ARG A 218 15.87 -8.31 4.18
C ARG A 218 14.47 -8.05 3.62
N GLY A 219 13.63 -7.36 4.40
CA GLY A 219 12.31 -6.91 3.95
C GLY A 219 12.39 -5.72 2.99
N HIS A 220 11.24 -5.18 2.60
CA HIS A 220 11.19 -3.89 1.93
C HIS A 220 11.54 -2.75 2.91
N GLU A 221 12.08 -1.65 2.40
CA GLU A 221 12.28 -0.44 3.20
C GLU A 221 10.90 0.14 3.53
N ILE A 222 10.68 0.44 4.82
CA ILE A 222 9.51 1.22 5.23
C ILE A 222 9.85 2.71 5.07
N ASP A 223 9.00 3.47 4.38
CA ASP A 223 9.20 4.90 4.17
C ASP A 223 9.20 5.68 5.49
N MET A 224 8.26 5.37 6.39
CA MET A 224 8.14 5.96 7.73
C MET A 224 7.81 4.91 8.79
N PHE A 225 8.83 4.41 9.48
CA PHE A 225 8.71 3.54 10.65
C PHE A 225 8.76 4.38 11.93
N GLY A 226 7.72 4.27 12.76
CA GLY A 226 7.63 4.88 14.08
C GLY A 226 8.02 3.87 15.16
N LEU A 227 8.89 4.27 16.09
CA LEU A 227 9.33 3.42 17.20
C LEU A 227 8.15 3.13 18.15
N GLY A 228 8.03 1.89 18.66
CA GLY A 228 6.96 1.52 19.60
C GLY A 228 7.06 2.30 20.91
N HIS A 229 8.16 2.10 21.61
CA HIS A 229 8.56 2.84 22.81
C HIS A 229 10.00 3.36 22.68
N LEU A 230 10.43 4.22 23.61
CA LEU A 230 11.79 4.78 23.60
C LEU A 230 12.85 3.77 24.07
N ASP A 231 12.53 2.95 25.07
CA ASP A 231 13.43 1.93 25.62
C ASP A 231 13.34 0.58 24.87
N ASP A 232 12.20 0.31 24.23
CA ASP A 232 12.01 -0.82 23.31
C ASP A 232 11.36 -0.32 22.02
N HIS A 233 12.16 -0.32 20.95
CA HIS A 233 11.75 0.22 19.65
C HIS A 233 10.68 -0.62 18.94
N LEU A 234 10.45 -1.87 19.38
CA LEU A 234 9.54 -2.83 18.76
C LEU A 234 8.40 -3.23 19.71
N PRO A 235 7.22 -3.60 19.18
CA PRO A 235 6.80 -3.46 17.78
C PRO A 235 6.64 -1.98 17.40
N GLY A 236 7.01 -1.61 16.17
CA GLY A 236 6.79 -0.25 15.67
C GLY A 236 5.43 -0.05 14.98
N VAL A 237 5.23 1.14 14.42
CA VAL A 237 4.13 1.45 13.49
C VAL A 237 4.73 1.78 12.13
N ALA A 238 4.32 1.07 11.07
CA ALA A 238 4.78 1.35 9.71
C ALA A 238 3.77 2.24 8.97
N VAL A 239 4.25 3.27 8.29
CA VAL A 239 3.43 4.17 7.46
C VAL A 239 4.02 4.23 6.05
N GLU A 240 3.20 3.89 5.05
CA GLU A 240 3.48 4.05 3.62
C GLU A 240 2.53 5.08 3.00
N MET A 241 3.06 6.02 2.22
CA MET A 241 2.25 6.97 1.45
C MET A 241 2.34 6.63 -0.04
N GLU A 242 1.35 5.86 -0.50
CA GLU A 242 1.28 5.33 -1.86
C GLU A 242 0.54 6.29 -2.79
N TRP A 243 1.31 7.05 -3.57
CA TRP A 243 0.79 8.09 -4.48
C TRP A 243 1.15 7.84 -5.95
N ASN A 244 0.14 7.49 -6.75
CA ASN A 244 0.22 7.40 -8.21
C ASN A 244 1.34 6.47 -8.74
N ASN A 245 1.75 5.50 -7.92
CA ASN A 245 2.59 4.38 -8.32
C ASN A 245 1.74 3.33 -9.06
N LYS A 246 2.38 2.29 -9.61
CA LYS A 246 1.67 1.17 -10.25
C LYS A 246 1.12 0.20 -9.20
N ASP A 247 0.00 -0.43 -9.51
CA ASP A 247 -0.69 -1.47 -8.73
C ASP A 247 0.20 -2.45 -7.90
N PRO A 248 1.31 -3.02 -8.41
CA PRO A 248 2.13 -3.98 -7.64
C PRO A 248 2.82 -3.41 -6.39
N PHE A 249 2.78 -2.09 -6.17
CA PHE A 249 3.34 -1.45 -4.98
C PHE A 249 2.52 -1.83 -3.74
N TYR A 250 1.19 -1.72 -3.79
CA TYR A 250 0.33 -2.21 -2.70
C TYR A 250 0.59 -3.67 -2.36
N ASP A 251 0.72 -4.54 -3.37
CA ASP A 251 0.95 -5.97 -3.15
C ASP A 251 2.30 -6.20 -2.45
N ARG A 252 3.34 -5.43 -2.77
CA ARG A 252 4.65 -5.46 -2.10
C ARG A 252 4.56 -4.97 -0.65
N ASP A 253 3.89 -3.85 -0.42
CA ASP A 253 3.89 -3.16 0.89
C ASP A 253 2.99 -3.90 1.89
N LEU A 254 1.83 -4.37 1.44
CA LEU A 254 0.95 -5.26 2.21
C LEU A 254 1.63 -6.57 2.58
N ASN A 255 2.39 -7.20 1.66
CA ASN A 255 3.18 -8.39 1.98
C ASN A 255 4.31 -8.10 2.97
N ASN A 256 4.96 -6.93 2.87
CA ASN A 256 5.98 -6.49 3.83
C ASN A 256 5.39 -6.31 5.23
N PHE A 257 4.26 -5.60 5.35
CA PHE A 257 3.53 -5.44 6.61
C PHE A 257 3.12 -6.79 7.20
N SER A 258 2.60 -7.70 6.37
CA SER A 258 2.24 -9.05 6.80
C SER A 258 3.41 -9.83 7.40
N ALA A 259 4.57 -9.78 6.75
CA ALA A 259 5.78 -10.45 7.23
C ALA A 259 6.32 -9.80 8.51
N LEU A 260 6.37 -8.46 8.57
CA LEU A 260 6.92 -7.74 9.72
C LEU A 260 6.04 -7.84 10.96
N HIS A 261 4.72 -7.87 10.82
CA HIS A 261 3.80 -8.11 11.94
C HIS A 261 3.97 -9.52 12.51
N ARG A 262 4.05 -10.55 11.65
CA ARG A 262 4.24 -11.95 12.07
C ARG A 262 5.53 -12.19 12.86
N GLU A 263 6.58 -11.43 12.58
CA GLU A 263 7.87 -11.52 13.30
C GLU A 263 7.98 -10.47 14.43
N GLY A 264 6.87 -9.81 14.81
CA GLY A 264 6.80 -8.86 15.94
C GLY A 264 7.44 -7.49 15.71
N ALA A 265 7.85 -7.17 14.49
CA ALA A 265 8.55 -5.92 14.17
C ALA A 265 7.61 -4.71 14.03
N ILE A 266 6.34 -4.92 13.69
CA ILE A 266 5.28 -3.88 13.71
C ILE A 266 4.03 -4.38 14.41
N ALA A 267 3.32 -3.49 15.11
CA ALA A 267 1.99 -3.76 15.64
C ALA A 267 0.87 -3.42 14.65
N ALA A 268 1.09 -2.41 13.81
CA ALA A 268 0.13 -2.00 12.78
C ALA A 268 0.84 -1.42 11.56
N GLY A 269 0.22 -1.60 10.40
CA GLY A 269 0.56 -0.92 9.15
C GLY A 269 -0.44 0.19 8.85
N VAL A 270 0.04 1.28 8.25
CA VAL A 270 -0.77 2.41 7.80
C VAL A 270 -0.50 2.66 6.33
N ILE A 271 -1.55 2.76 5.51
CA ILE A 271 -1.43 3.11 4.09
C ILE A 271 -2.20 4.40 3.85
N VAL A 272 -1.49 5.45 3.44
CA VAL A 272 -2.08 6.72 3.00
C VAL A 272 -2.09 6.76 1.47
N THR A 273 -3.24 7.03 0.86
CA THR A 273 -3.41 7.06 -0.60
C THR A 273 -4.44 8.09 -1.02
N ARG A 274 -4.80 8.15 -2.32
CA ARG A 274 -5.93 8.96 -2.82
C ARG A 274 -7.26 8.32 -2.44
N GLY A 275 -8.13 9.10 -1.80
CA GLY A 275 -9.52 8.72 -1.52
C GLY A 275 -10.37 8.63 -2.80
N PRO A 276 -11.55 8.00 -2.69
CA PRO A 276 -12.42 7.74 -3.84
C PRO A 276 -12.95 9.04 -4.46
N ARG A 277 -13.42 10.00 -3.66
CA ARG A 277 -13.97 11.28 -4.19
C ARG A 277 -12.87 12.10 -4.85
N LEU A 278 -11.68 12.16 -4.25
CA LEU A 278 -10.54 12.83 -4.87
C LEU A 278 -10.16 12.17 -6.20
N GLN A 279 -10.09 10.84 -6.25
CA GLN A 279 -9.75 10.09 -7.45
C GLN A 279 -10.78 10.29 -8.58
N GLU A 280 -12.07 10.30 -8.25
CA GLU A 280 -13.16 10.58 -9.20
C GLU A 280 -13.04 11.99 -9.80
N LEU A 281 -12.76 13.02 -8.99
CA LEU A 281 -12.60 14.39 -9.46
C LEU A 281 -11.34 14.60 -10.32
N ILE A 282 -10.17 14.12 -9.88
CA ILE A 282 -8.90 14.41 -10.59
C ILE A 282 -8.65 13.51 -11.80
N GLY A 283 -9.21 12.29 -11.80
CA GLY A 283 -9.04 11.27 -12.84
C GLY A 283 -9.36 11.75 -14.26
N PRO A 284 -10.54 12.32 -14.53
CA PRO A 284 -10.92 12.80 -15.86
C PRO A 284 -10.38 14.20 -16.19
N VAL A 285 -9.96 14.99 -15.20
CA VAL A 285 -9.59 16.41 -15.35
C VAL A 285 -8.08 16.60 -15.55
N ILE A 286 -7.25 16.06 -14.65
CA ILE A 286 -5.83 16.40 -14.57
C ILE A 286 -5.02 15.61 -15.61
N ARG A 287 -4.30 16.34 -16.45
CA ARG A 287 -3.50 15.80 -17.56
C ARG A 287 -2.00 15.93 -17.28
N SER A 288 -1.23 14.95 -17.74
CA SER A 288 0.23 15.02 -17.76
C SER A 288 0.72 16.00 -18.82
N LYS A 289 2.01 16.34 -18.78
CA LYS A 289 2.71 17.14 -19.80
C LYS A 289 2.51 16.59 -21.24
N ASP A 290 2.33 15.27 -21.36
CA ASP A 290 2.16 14.54 -22.62
C ASP A 290 0.69 14.52 -23.09
N GLY A 291 -0.22 15.20 -22.38
CA GLY A 291 -1.64 15.36 -22.72
C GLY A 291 -2.56 14.22 -22.28
N GLY A 292 -2.01 13.08 -21.87
CA GLY A 292 -2.78 11.96 -21.30
C GLY A 292 -3.30 12.25 -19.89
N LEU A 293 -4.29 11.47 -19.41
CA LEU A 293 -4.76 11.58 -18.03
C LEU A 293 -3.66 11.17 -17.04
N LYS A 294 -3.39 11.99 -16.03
CA LYS A 294 -2.30 11.76 -15.06
C LYS A 294 -2.65 10.66 -14.04
N TYR A 295 -3.93 10.57 -13.68
CA TYR A 295 -4.44 9.79 -12.55
C TYR A 295 -5.37 8.66 -13.02
N GLY A 296 -4.84 7.77 -13.86
CA GLY A 296 -5.60 6.66 -14.45
C GLY A 296 -5.84 5.46 -13.53
N GLN A 297 -6.71 4.56 -13.97
CA GLN A 297 -7.13 3.32 -13.28
C GLN A 297 -6.04 2.24 -13.12
N SER A 298 -4.79 2.52 -13.48
CA SER A 298 -3.63 1.62 -13.33
C SER A 298 -2.64 2.14 -12.28
N SER A 299 -3.15 2.89 -11.30
CA SER A 299 -2.34 3.60 -10.31
C SER A 299 -2.93 3.50 -8.90
N THR A 300 -2.10 3.68 -7.86
CA THR A 300 -2.51 3.48 -6.46
C THR A 300 -3.55 4.51 -5.97
N HIS A 301 -4.79 4.06 -5.78
CA HIS A 301 -5.90 4.78 -5.15
C HIS A 301 -6.75 3.84 -4.27
N TRP A 302 -7.71 4.39 -3.52
CA TRP A 302 -8.59 3.68 -2.58
C TRP A 302 -9.24 2.41 -3.16
N ASP A 303 -9.91 2.51 -4.30
CA ASP A 303 -10.67 1.41 -4.92
C ASP A 303 -9.77 0.30 -5.49
N LYS A 304 -8.45 0.50 -5.50
CA LYS A 304 -7.45 -0.54 -5.77
C LYS A 304 -6.91 -1.18 -4.50
N LEU A 305 -6.96 -0.46 -3.38
CA LEU A 305 -6.46 -0.90 -2.07
C LEU A 305 -7.49 -1.78 -1.36
N VAL A 306 -8.73 -1.31 -1.21
CA VAL A 306 -9.77 -2.00 -0.44
C VAL A 306 -10.02 -3.44 -0.94
N PRO A 307 -10.16 -3.72 -2.25
CA PRO A 307 -10.33 -5.09 -2.72
C PRO A 307 -9.13 -5.99 -2.41
N ARG A 308 -7.90 -5.46 -2.41
CA ARG A 308 -6.70 -6.23 -2.08
C ARG A 308 -6.66 -6.59 -0.60
N VAL A 309 -6.98 -5.64 0.28
CA VAL A 309 -7.04 -5.87 1.72
C VAL A 309 -8.17 -6.86 2.06
N ASN A 310 -9.37 -6.68 1.49
CA ASN A 310 -10.49 -7.61 1.68
C ASN A 310 -10.22 -9.03 1.13
N LEU A 311 -9.36 -9.18 0.12
CA LEU A 311 -8.87 -10.47 -0.36
C LEU A 311 -7.78 -11.10 0.54
N GLY A 312 -7.44 -10.48 1.67
CA GLY A 312 -6.43 -10.96 2.61
C GLY A 312 -5.05 -10.31 2.48
N GLY A 313 -4.90 -9.27 1.66
CA GLY A 313 -3.69 -8.46 1.59
C GLY A 313 -3.35 -7.84 2.95
N GLY A 314 -2.10 -7.98 3.40
CA GLY A 314 -1.68 -7.66 4.78
C GLY A 314 -1.69 -8.89 5.70
N GLY A 315 -2.37 -9.98 5.32
CA GLY A 315 -2.49 -11.19 6.12
C GLY A 315 -3.12 -10.89 7.47
N GLU A 316 -2.39 -11.14 8.56
CA GLU A 316 -2.87 -10.91 9.94
C GLU A 316 -2.51 -9.54 10.51
N CYS A 317 -1.79 -8.69 9.77
CA CYS A 317 -1.42 -7.36 10.24
C CYS A 317 -2.67 -6.46 10.39
N PRO A 318 -2.86 -5.79 11.54
CA PRO A 318 -3.82 -4.70 11.67
C PRO A 318 -3.44 -3.54 10.76
N LEU A 319 -4.40 -3.09 9.95
CA LEU A 319 -4.20 -2.00 8.99
C LEU A 319 -5.13 -0.81 9.27
N LEU A 320 -4.56 0.39 9.27
CA LEU A 320 -5.28 1.66 9.15
C LEU A 320 -5.08 2.21 7.74
N LEU A 321 -6.16 2.36 6.99
CA LEU A 321 -6.18 2.86 5.62
C LEU A 321 -6.71 4.30 5.64
N VAL A 322 -6.04 5.19 4.89
CA VAL A 322 -6.34 6.62 4.85
C VAL A 322 -6.40 7.08 3.39
N GLY A 323 -7.60 7.40 2.90
CA GLY A 323 -7.80 8.02 1.59
C GLY A 323 -7.88 9.53 1.71
N ILE A 324 -6.94 10.27 1.12
CA ILE A 324 -6.96 11.75 1.02
C ILE A 324 -8.14 12.19 0.15
N GLU A 325 -9.03 13.03 0.68
CA GLU A 325 -10.22 13.51 -0.02
C GLU A 325 -10.10 14.99 -0.47
N PRO A 326 -11.03 15.51 -1.31
CA PRO A 326 -10.89 16.82 -1.99
C PRO A 326 -10.62 18.01 -1.07
N GLU A 327 -11.12 17.96 0.17
CA GLU A 327 -10.97 19.00 1.19
C GLU A 327 -9.51 19.24 1.59
N ARG A 328 -8.61 18.26 1.36
CA ARG A 328 -7.16 18.38 1.58
C ARG A 328 -6.40 18.95 0.37
N VAL A 329 -7.11 19.44 -0.65
CA VAL A 329 -6.53 20.04 -1.86
C VAL A 329 -6.89 21.53 -1.98
N THR A 330 -5.89 22.40 -2.00
CA THR A 330 -6.11 23.85 -2.18
C THR A 330 -6.26 24.21 -3.65
N GLY A 331 -7.31 24.97 -3.99
CA GLY A 331 -7.67 25.30 -5.38
C GLY A 331 -8.45 24.19 -6.10
N ILE A 332 -9.03 23.24 -5.37
CA ILE A 332 -9.79 22.11 -5.93
C ILE A 332 -11.07 22.55 -6.67
N GLU A 333 -11.57 23.75 -6.41
CA GLU A 333 -12.79 24.31 -6.98
C GLU A 333 -12.73 24.37 -8.51
N LEU A 334 -11.55 24.69 -9.08
CA LEU A 334 -11.33 24.69 -10.53
C LEU A 334 -11.39 23.26 -11.12
N VAL A 335 -11.02 22.24 -10.34
CA VAL A 335 -11.15 20.83 -10.75
C VAL A 335 -12.62 20.42 -10.72
N VAL A 336 -13.38 20.85 -9.71
CA VAL A 336 -14.82 20.60 -9.61
C VAL A 336 -15.57 21.24 -10.78
N GLU A 337 -15.30 22.52 -11.09
CA GLU A 337 -15.88 23.24 -12.24
C GLU A 337 -15.63 22.49 -13.55
N VAL A 338 -14.37 22.15 -13.85
CA VAL A 338 -14.01 21.44 -15.09
C VAL A 338 -14.58 20.02 -15.11
N SER A 339 -14.66 19.33 -13.97
CA SER A 339 -15.27 18.00 -13.88
C SER A 339 -16.78 18.06 -14.21
N GLN A 340 -17.49 19.05 -13.66
CA GLN A 340 -18.91 19.28 -13.95
C GLN A 340 -19.15 19.60 -15.44
N GLU A 341 -18.32 20.45 -16.06
CA GLU A 341 -18.43 20.73 -17.50
C GLU A 341 -18.14 19.50 -18.38
N LEU A 342 -17.16 18.67 -17.99
CA LEU A 342 -16.86 17.42 -18.69
C LEU A 342 -17.97 16.37 -18.53
N ALA A 343 -18.64 16.35 -17.37
CA ALA A 343 -19.80 15.51 -17.09
C ALA A 343 -21.04 15.97 -17.89
N ALA A 344 -21.39 17.25 -17.85
CA ALA A 344 -22.49 17.82 -18.63
C ALA A 344 -22.27 17.65 -20.14
N ALA A 345 -21.03 17.81 -20.63
CA ALA A 345 -20.70 17.54 -22.03
C ALA A 345 -20.79 16.05 -22.38
N LYS A 346 -20.55 15.12 -21.44
CA LYS A 346 -20.79 13.68 -21.63
C LYS A 346 -22.28 13.39 -21.67
N GLU A 347 -23.05 13.87 -20.70
CA GLU A 347 -24.51 13.68 -20.62
C GLU A 347 -25.21 14.20 -21.89
N ARG A 348 -24.83 15.39 -22.37
CA ARG A 348 -25.32 15.96 -23.63
C ARG A 348 -25.00 15.11 -24.87
N LEU A 349 -23.95 14.28 -24.83
CA LEU A 349 -23.66 13.31 -25.91
C LEU A 349 -24.44 12.02 -25.75
N ASP A 350 -24.58 11.53 -24.51
CA ASP A 350 -25.35 10.31 -24.23
C ASP A 350 -26.85 10.54 -24.58
N ASN A 351 -27.37 11.74 -24.28
CA ASN A 351 -28.73 12.20 -24.58
C ASN A 351 -28.83 13.04 -25.89
N TRP A 352 -27.94 12.84 -26.87
CA TRP A 352 -27.81 13.73 -28.03
C TRP A 352 -29.09 13.98 -28.84
N ARG A 353 -30.03 13.02 -28.84
CA ARG A 353 -31.29 13.10 -29.61
C ARG A 353 -32.22 14.22 -29.14
N ASP A 354 -32.04 14.71 -27.92
CA ASP A 354 -32.86 15.78 -27.34
C ASP A 354 -32.47 17.17 -27.86
N HIS A 355 -31.28 17.27 -28.49
CA HIS A 355 -30.68 18.54 -28.91
C HIS A 355 -30.17 18.55 -30.36
N TYR A 356 -29.99 17.39 -30.99
CA TYR A 356 -29.36 17.25 -32.31
C TYR A 356 -30.09 16.25 -33.21
N SER A 357 -30.15 16.56 -34.50
CA SER A 357 -30.69 15.65 -35.53
C SER A 357 -29.65 14.67 -36.08
N ASP A 358 -28.35 14.98 -35.98
CA ASP A 358 -27.23 14.10 -36.34
C ASP A 358 -26.27 13.89 -35.17
N HIS A 359 -25.90 12.64 -34.91
CA HIS A 359 -24.91 12.27 -33.92
C HIS A 359 -23.51 12.84 -34.24
N ARG A 360 -23.14 13.03 -35.53
CA ARG A 360 -21.84 13.63 -35.88
C ARG A 360 -21.77 15.12 -35.56
N GLU A 361 -22.91 15.83 -35.58
CA GLU A 361 -23.03 17.20 -35.13
C GLU A 361 -22.84 17.27 -33.61
N ALA A 362 -23.61 16.46 -32.86
CA ALA A 362 -23.48 16.31 -31.41
C ALA A 362 -22.03 16.02 -30.96
N GLN A 363 -21.33 15.13 -31.66
CA GLN A 363 -19.93 14.80 -31.39
C GLN A 363 -18.95 15.97 -31.60
N ARG A 364 -19.20 16.88 -32.55
CA ARG A 364 -18.36 18.06 -32.80
C ARG A 364 -18.57 19.12 -31.71
N ASP A 365 -19.81 19.38 -31.36
CA ASP A 365 -20.16 20.35 -30.33
C ASP A 365 -19.65 19.91 -28.96
N VAL A 366 -19.91 18.65 -28.58
CA VAL A 366 -19.41 18.07 -27.32
C VAL A 366 -17.88 18.03 -27.29
N ARG A 367 -17.21 17.79 -28.42
CA ARG A 367 -15.74 17.95 -28.49
C ARG A 367 -15.33 19.38 -28.19
N THR A 368 -15.99 20.38 -28.79
CA THR A 368 -15.70 21.80 -28.56
C THR A 368 -15.90 22.19 -27.09
N LEU A 369 -17.01 21.79 -26.47
CA LEU A 369 -17.27 21.99 -25.04
C LEU A 369 -16.19 21.36 -24.16
N ARG A 370 -15.79 20.10 -24.47
CA ARG A 370 -14.73 19.39 -23.74
C ARG A 370 -13.36 20.06 -23.86
N GLU A 371 -12.98 20.55 -25.04
CA GLU A 371 -11.72 21.27 -25.20
C GLU A 371 -11.75 22.65 -24.51
N ALA A 372 -12.89 23.35 -24.50
CA ALA A 372 -13.06 24.59 -23.74
C ALA A 372 -12.91 24.36 -22.21
N ALA A 373 -13.58 23.35 -21.65
CA ALA A 373 -13.44 22.98 -20.24
C ALA A 373 -11.99 22.60 -19.88
N LYS A 374 -11.35 21.76 -20.71
CA LYS A 374 -9.93 21.38 -20.55
C LYS A 374 -8.98 22.59 -20.63
N ALA A 375 -9.29 23.61 -21.42
CA ALA A 375 -8.45 24.79 -21.59
C ALA A 375 -8.39 25.66 -20.33
N LYS A 376 -9.40 25.60 -19.44
CA LYS A 376 -9.36 26.26 -18.11
C LYS A 376 -8.25 25.70 -17.21
N ILE A 377 -7.95 24.41 -17.34
CA ILE A 377 -6.91 23.71 -16.58
C ILE A 377 -5.89 23.06 -17.52
N PRO A 378 -4.97 23.85 -18.11
CA PRO A 378 -3.94 23.33 -19.01
C PRO A 378 -2.92 22.48 -18.22
N PRO A 379 -2.24 21.51 -18.87
CA PRO A 379 -1.10 20.83 -18.29
C PRO A 379 -0.01 21.83 -17.88
N VAL A 380 0.67 21.59 -16.76
CA VAL A 380 1.90 22.30 -16.41
C VAL A 380 3.03 21.75 -17.28
N LYS A 381 3.84 22.66 -17.84
CA LYS A 381 4.98 22.33 -18.74
C LYS A 381 6.16 21.75 -17.97
#